data_AF-A0AAV2SWF7-F1
#
_entry.id   AF-A0AAV2SWF7-F1
#
_cell.length_a   1.000
_cell.length_b   1.000
_cell.length_c   1.000
_cell.angle_alpha   90.00
_cell.angle_beta   90.00
_cell.angle_gamma   90.00
#
_symmetry.space_group_name_H-M   'P 1'
#
loop_
_entity.id
_entity.type
_entity.pdbx_description
1 polymer ?
#
loop_
_entity_poly.entity_id
_entity_poly.type
_entity_poly.pdbx_seq_one_letter_code
_entity_poly.pdbx_strand_id
1 'polypeptide(L)'
;MAGHSVPIDFRVDPAKITNPVERSTLLQDLLHILEPYMGKQTQICNLELGGGNHMTVYTVGDTTLSVKLYSNGLVTATWEYYVDNMHSHKIINDDGREIESQLKSKF
;
A
#
# COMPACT_ATOMS: atom_id res chain seq x y z
N MET A 1 15.29 -9.11 17.13
CA MET A 1 14.08 -9.21 16.29
C MET A 1 13.26 -7.96 16.47
N ALA A 2 13.02 -7.21 15.39
CA ALA A 2 12.13 -6.06 15.39
C ALA A 2 11.15 -6.16 14.23
N GLY A 3 9.89 -5.86 14.51
CA GLY A 3 8.87 -5.63 13.49
C GLY A 3 8.89 -4.17 13.08
N HIS A 4 8.83 -3.91 11.78
CA HIS A 4 8.71 -2.58 11.21
C HIS A 4 7.39 -2.46 10.47
N SER A 5 6.77 -1.28 10.59
CA SER A 5 5.56 -0.91 9.87
C SER A 5 5.81 0.41 9.16
N VAL A 6 5.63 0.43 7.84
CA VAL A 6 5.75 1.62 7.02
C VAL A 6 4.34 2.04 6.59
N PRO A 7 3.78 3.09 7.22
CA PRO A 7 2.48 3.64 6.82
C PRO A 7 2.62 4.53 5.58
N ILE A 8 1.69 4.38 4.64
CA ILE A 8 1.61 5.14 3.40
C ILE A 8 0.16 5.58 3.22
N ASP A 9 -0.10 6.87 3.44
CA ASP A 9 -1.45 7.43 3.43
C ASP A 9 -1.57 8.54 2.39
N PHE A 10 -2.61 8.47 1.56
CA PHE A 10 -2.88 9.49 0.54
C PHE A 10 -4.38 9.60 0.23
N ARG A 11 -4.74 10.63 -0.54
CA ARG A 11 -6.12 10.91 -0.95
C ARG A 11 -6.26 10.70 -2.45
N VAL A 12 -7.42 10.20 -2.85
CA VAL A 12 -7.85 10.08 -4.24
C VAL A 12 -9.29 10.58 -4.36
N ASP A 13 -9.76 10.80 -5.60
CA ASP A 13 -11.18 11.02 -5.85
C ASP A 13 -12.00 9.80 -5.33
N PRO A 14 -13.00 10.00 -4.46
CA PRO A 14 -13.88 8.92 -3.99
C PRO A 14 -14.45 8.02 -5.09
N ALA A 15 -14.70 8.57 -6.28
CA ALA A 15 -15.19 7.81 -7.44
C ALA A 15 -14.22 6.71 -7.88
N LYS A 16 -12.90 6.89 -7.67
CA LYS A 16 -11.89 5.86 -7.94
C LYS A 16 -12.01 4.65 -7.02
N ILE A 17 -12.58 4.82 -5.83
CA ILE A 17 -12.78 3.72 -4.87
C ILE A 17 -14.11 3.01 -5.14
N THR A 18 -15.18 3.74 -5.47
CA THR A 18 -16.50 3.12 -5.69
C THR A 18 -16.57 2.35 -7.00
N ASN A 19 -15.89 2.82 -8.06
CA ASN A 19 -15.84 2.11 -9.34
C ASN A 19 -14.85 0.92 -9.28
N PRO A 20 -15.28 -0.33 -9.52
CA PRO A 20 -14.41 -1.50 -9.45
C PRO A 20 -13.22 -1.50 -10.41
N VAL A 21 -13.38 -0.91 -11.60
CA VAL A 21 -12.32 -0.84 -12.61
C VAL A 21 -11.25 0.15 -12.15
N GLU A 22 -11.66 1.38 -11.83
CA GLU A 22 -10.76 2.42 -11.30
C GLU A 22 -10.07 1.97 -10.02
N ARG A 23 -10.79 1.26 -9.13
CA ARG A 23 -10.22 0.73 -7.90
C ARG A 23 -9.13 -0.29 -8.17
N SER A 24 -9.32 -1.14 -9.18
CA SER A 24 -8.32 -2.12 -9.59
C SER A 24 -7.10 -1.43 -10.18
N THR A 25 -7.29 -0.39 -10.99
CA THR A 25 -6.21 0.44 -11.54
C THR A 25 -5.44 1.17 -10.44
N LEU A 26 -6.13 1.80 -9.49
CA LEU A 26 -5.55 2.44 -8.31
C LEU A 26 -4.63 1.48 -7.53
N LEU A 27 -5.11 0.26 -7.28
CA LEU A 27 -4.32 -0.76 -6.59
C LEU A 27 -3.10 -1.18 -7.43
N GLN A 28 -3.25 -1.39 -8.73
CA GLN A 28 -2.12 -1.73 -9.61
C GLN A 28 -1.06 -0.64 -9.65
N ASP A 29 -1.47 0.63 -9.75
CA ASP A 29 -0.59 1.78 -9.75
C ASP A 29 0.18 1.90 -8.43
N LEU A 30 -0.52 1.71 -7.30
CA LEU A 30 0.12 1.68 -5.97
C LEU A 30 1.15 0.55 -5.88
N LEU A 31 0.80 -0.66 -6.30
CA LEU A 31 1.73 -1.81 -6.27
C LEU A 31 2.96 -1.57 -7.13
N HIS A 32 2.80 -0.94 -8.29
CA HIS A 32 3.91 -0.60 -9.18
C HIS A 32 4.87 0.41 -8.56
N ILE A 33 4.35 1.43 -7.86
CA ILE A 33 5.17 2.39 -7.10
C ILE A 33 5.95 1.69 -5.98
N LEU A 34 5.35 0.69 -5.33
CA LEU A 34 5.98 0.00 -4.19
C LEU A 34 6.91 -1.16 -4.60
N GLU A 35 6.73 -1.72 -5.80
CA GLU A 35 7.49 -2.88 -6.30
C GLU A 35 9.03 -2.73 -6.20
N PRO A 36 9.64 -1.56 -6.49
CA PRO A 36 11.08 -1.38 -6.32
C PRO A 36 11.59 -1.59 -4.89
N TYR A 37 10.74 -1.37 -3.89
CA TYR A 37 11.11 -1.41 -2.47
C TYR A 37 10.80 -2.74 -1.82
N MET A 38 9.67 -3.34 -2.17
CA MET A 38 9.19 -4.56 -1.52
C MET A 38 9.25 -5.81 -2.41
N GLY A 39 9.46 -5.65 -3.72
CA GLY A 39 9.37 -6.71 -4.73
C GLY A 39 7.94 -6.96 -5.21
N LYS A 40 7.79 -7.87 -6.17
CA LYS A 40 6.50 -8.18 -6.81
C LYS A 40 5.52 -8.84 -5.83
N GLN A 41 4.38 -8.20 -5.61
CA GLN A 41 3.38 -8.59 -4.63
C GLN A 41 2.38 -9.62 -5.16
N THR A 42 2.01 -10.57 -4.31
CA THR A 42 0.94 -11.54 -4.59
C THR A 42 -0.28 -11.19 -3.74
N GLN A 43 -1.44 -11.00 -4.38
CA GLN A 43 -2.68 -10.72 -3.66
C GLN A 43 -3.15 -11.97 -2.92
N ILE A 44 -3.41 -11.83 -1.61
CA ILE A 44 -3.92 -12.90 -0.74
C ILE A 44 -5.43 -12.79 -0.57
N CYS A 45 -5.94 -11.58 -0.35
CA CYS A 45 -7.37 -11.35 -0.24
C CYS A 45 -7.74 -9.96 -0.74
N ASN A 46 -9.00 -9.83 -1.17
CA ASN A 46 -9.66 -8.58 -1.50
C ASN A 46 -11.08 -8.67 -0.96
N LEU A 47 -11.44 -7.74 -0.07
CA LEU A 47 -12.61 -7.80 0.77
C LEU A 47 -13.37 -6.48 0.64
N GLU A 48 -14.68 -6.55 0.45
CA GLU A 48 -15.54 -5.41 0.69
C GLU A 48 -15.81 -5.29 2.19
N LEU A 49 -15.69 -4.07 2.71
CA LEU A 49 -15.99 -3.70 4.08
C LEU A 49 -17.25 -2.83 4.11
N GLY A 50 -17.94 -2.82 5.25
CA GLY A 50 -19.16 -2.02 5.41
C GLY A 50 -18.98 -0.55 5.05
N GLY A 51 -19.98 0.04 4.40
CA GLY A 51 -19.97 1.46 3.99
C GLY A 51 -19.23 1.74 2.67
N GLY A 52 -19.10 0.74 1.79
CA GLY A 52 -18.42 0.88 0.49
C GLY A 52 -16.88 0.97 0.59
N ASN A 53 -16.34 0.59 1.75
CA ASN A 53 -14.92 0.53 2.00
C ASN A 53 -14.36 -0.80 1.46
N HIS A 54 -13.06 -0.88 1.21
CA HIS A 54 -12.41 -2.11 0.76
C HIS A 54 -11.10 -2.33 1.50
N MET A 55 -10.70 -3.60 1.61
CA MET A 55 -9.39 -3.98 2.11
C MET A 55 -8.79 -5.07 1.23
N THR A 56 -7.55 -4.86 0.83
CA THR A 56 -6.77 -5.81 0.05
C THR A 56 -5.48 -6.12 0.81
N VAL A 57 -5.09 -7.39 0.85
CA VAL A 57 -3.84 -7.82 1.48
C VAL A 57 -2.97 -8.50 0.44
N TYR A 58 -1.69 -8.16 0.45
CA TYR A 58 -0.67 -8.73 -0.41
C TYR A 58 0.50 -9.27 0.42
N THR A 59 1.22 -10.24 -0.15
CA THR A 59 2.47 -10.78 0.42
C THR A 59 3.63 -10.66 -0.55
N VAL A 60 4.83 -10.46 0.00
CA VAL A 60 6.11 -10.69 -0.68
C VAL A 60 7.07 -11.36 0.30
N GLY A 61 7.38 -12.64 0.06
CA GLY A 61 8.18 -13.45 0.99
C GLY A 61 7.57 -13.43 2.39
N ASP A 62 8.34 -12.96 3.37
CA ASP A 62 7.93 -12.87 4.78
C ASP A 62 7.34 -11.49 5.15
N THR A 63 6.93 -10.69 4.17
CA THR A 63 6.38 -9.35 4.37
C THR A 63 4.93 -9.26 3.91
N THR A 64 4.15 -8.41 4.58
CA THR A 64 2.73 -8.21 4.29
C THR A 64 2.46 -6.75 3.96
N LEU A 65 1.66 -6.49 2.94
CA LEU A 65 1.12 -5.15 2.65
C LEU A 65 -0.39 -5.21 2.79
N SER A 66 -0.95 -4.43 3.71
CA SER A 66 -2.39 -4.23 3.84
C SER A 66 -2.78 -2.87 3.26
N VAL A 67 -3.77 -2.84 2.36
CA VAL A 67 -4.29 -1.61 1.76
C VAL A 67 -5.76 -1.49 2.10
N LYS A 68 -6.14 -0.41 2.78
CA LYS A 68 -7.54 -0.05 3.06
C LYS A 68 -7.93 1.14 2.21
N LEU A 69 -9.07 1.02 1.55
CA LEU A 69 -9.66 2.02 0.68
C LEU A 69 -10.97 2.47 1.31
N TYR A 70 -11.01 3.71 1.76
CA TYR A 70 -12.19 4.27 2.39
C TYR A 70 -13.05 4.99 1.35
N SER A 71 -14.36 4.79 1.37
CA SER A 71 -15.30 5.36 0.40
C SER A 71 -15.29 6.90 0.32
N ASN A 72 -14.63 7.57 1.27
CA ASN A 72 -14.38 9.01 1.27
C ASN A 72 -13.08 9.45 0.54
N GLY A 73 -12.41 8.55 -0.18
CA GLY A 73 -11.20 8.85 -0.94
C GLY A 73 -9.89 8.70 -0.14
N LEU A 74 -9.93 8.31 1.13
CA LEU A 74 -8.71 7.99 1.87
C LEU A 74 -8.18 6.61 1.49
N VAL A 75 -6.90 6.52 1.18
CA VAL A 75 -6.17 5.27 0.98
C VAL A 75 -5.11 5.18 2.06
N THR A 76 -5.10 4.08 2.79
CA THR A 76 -4.07 3.78 3.79
C THR A 76 -3.45 2.44 3.47
N ALA A 77 -2.15 2.41 3.23
CA ALA A 77 -1.38 1.21 3.04
C ALA A 77 -0.37 1.03 4.19
N THR A 78 -0.22 -0.18 4.68
CA THR A 78 0.75 -0.51 5.73
C THR A 78 1.59 -1.68 5.26
N TRP A 79 2.89 -1.44 5.09
CA TRP A 79 3.85 -2.50 4.80
C TRP A 79 4.52 -2.97 6.10
N GLU A 80 4.30 -4.22 6.46
CA GLU A 80 4.87 -4.86 7.63
C GLU A 80 5.95 -5.87 7.25
N TYR A 81 7.11 -5.77 7.90
CA TYR A 81 8.21 -6.71 7.73
C TYR A 81 9.02 -6.89 9.00
N TYR A 82 9.67 -8.04 9.10
CA TYR A 82 10.58 -8.38 10.19
C TYR A 82 12.03 -8.30 9.73
N VAL A 83 12.91 -7.89 10.64
CA VAL A 83 14.36 -8.02 10.48
C VAL A 83 15.01 -8.55 11.76
N ASP A 84 16.00 -9.41 11.57
CA ASP A 84 16.76 -10.00 12.68
C ASP A 84 17.65 -8.95 13.35
N ASN A 85 18.22 -8.04 12.56
CA ASN A 85 19.04 -6.92 12.99
C ASN A 85 18.26 -5.60 12.90
N MET A 86 18.11 -4.91 14.04
CA MET A 86 17.36 -3.65 14.15
C MET A 86 17.87 -2.51 13.27
N HIS A 87 19.12 -2.55 12.82
CA HIS A 87 19.70 -1.51 11.96
C HIS A 87 19.47 -1.77 10.47
N SER A 88 18.89 -2.92 10.11
CA SER A 88 18.64 -3.31 8.73
C SER A 88 17.25 -2.85 8.30
N HIS A 89 17.09 -1.57 7.96
CA HIS A 89 15.82 -1.09 7.40
C HIS A 89 15.72 -1.41 5.91
N LYS A 90 14.56 -1.90 5.44
CA LYS A 90 14.29 -2.11 4.00
C LYS A 90 13.91 -0.84 3.26
N ILE A 91 13.48 0.19 4.00
CA ILE A 91 13.19 1.53 3.51
C ILE A 91 13.93 2.54 4.37
N ILE A 92 14.57 3.51 3.73
CA ILE A 92 15.16 4.69 4.37
C ILE A 92 14.30 5.93 4.12
N ASN A 93 14.58 7.03 4.83
CA ASN A 93 13.78 8.25 4.73
C ASN A 93 13.70 8.82 3.30
N ASP A 94 14.77 8.66 2.51
CA ASP A 94 14.79 9.13 1.11
C ASP A 94 13.82 8.32 0.23
N ASP A 95 13.66 7.02 0.49
CA ASP A 95 12.67 6.18 -0.21
C ASP A 95 11.25 6.64 0.09
N GLY A 96 10.96 7.02 1.34
CA GLY A 96 9.65 7.53 1.73
C GLY A 96 9.27 8.81 0.99
N ARG A 97 10.24 9.71 0.77
CA ARG A 97 10.03 10.95 0.00
C ARG A 97 9.80 10.68 -1.48
N GLU A 98 10.50 9.70 -2.03
CA GLU A 98 10.34 9.29 -3.43
C GLU A 98 8.96 8.67 -3.65
N ILE A 99 8.52 7.77 -2.76
CA ILE A 99 7.15 7.21 -2.78
C ILE A 99 6.11 8.33 -2.70
N GLU A 100 6.27 9.29 -1.78
CA GLU A 100 5.34 10.44 -1.66
C GLU A 100 5.29 11.27 -2.96
N SER A 101 6.44 11.52 -3.58
CA SER A 101 6.54 12.25 -4.85
C SER A 101 5.80 11.54 -5.99
N GLN A 102 6.02 10.23 -6.13
CA GLN A 102 5.36 9.41 -7.15
C GLN A 102 3.84 9.34 -6.92
N LEU A 103 3.40 9.19 -5.67
CA LEU A 103 1.96 9.21 -5.33
C LEU A 103 1.32 10.54 -5.71
N LYS A 104 1.95 11.68 -5.38
CA LYS A 104 1.46 13.03 -5.76
C LYS A 104 1.43 13.26 -7.26
N SER A 105 2.38 12.69 -8.00
CA SER A 105 2.38 12.81 -9.46
C SER A 105 1.31 11.95 -10.12
N LYS A 106 0.86 10.88 -9.46
CA LYS A 106 -0.02 9.86 -10.03
C LYS A 106 -1.50 10.07 -9.69
N PHE A 107 -1.80 10.59 -8.50
CA PHE A 107 -3.15 10.70 -7.95
C PHE A 107 -3.53 12.14 -7.62
#